data_AF-A0A7K2KPB8-F1
#
_entry.id   AF-A0A7K2KPB8-F1
#
_cell.length_a   1.000
_cell.length_b   1.000
_cell.length_c   1.000
_cell.angle_alpha   90.00
_cell.angle_beta   90.00
_cell.angle_gamma   90.00
#
_symmetry.space_group_name_H-M   'P 1'
#
loop_
_entity.id
_entity.type
_entity.pdbx_description
1 polymer ?
#
loop_
_entity_poly.entity_id
_entity_poly.type
_entity_poly.pdbx_seq_one_letter_code
_entity_poly.pdbx_strand_id
1 'polypeptide(L)'
;MMTLAEVDALADRAHAGQTDKTGVPYVEHVRAVAAGLAPLGPHLAMAGLLHDIVEDTDWTAARLRAAGIPDRVVDLVEAVTNTPGTDYQEKIRRITRDPEATLVKIADNAHNSRADRSASLPTAQRERLAAKYRAAREVLWAAADPERIATVLRVVNPDLLAELAELAELPEVPAPGDARHRNPSREPDRSPRT
;
A
#
# COMPACT_ATOMS: atom_id res chain seq x y z
N MET A 1 24.28 -4.88 -11.86
CA MET A 1 23.14 -4.47 -11.02
C MET A 1 22.94 -2.98 -11.24
N MET A 2 21.72 -2.54 -11.56
CA MET A 2 21.44 -1.13 -11.82
C MET A 2 21.50 -0.28 -10.54
N THR A 3 21.93 0.97 -10.68
CA THR A 3 21.88 2.02 -9.68
C THR A 3 20.50 2.70 -9.65
N LEU A 4 20.17 3.40 -8.56
CA LEU A 4 18.89 4.11 -8.44
C LEU A 4 18.67 5.14 -9.57
N ALA A 5 19.75 5.83 -10.00
CA ALA A 5 19.69 6.79 -11.11
C ALA A 5 19.41 6.11 -12.47
N GLU A 6 19.98 4.93 -12.71
CA GLU A 6 19.69 4.14 -13.91
C GLU A 6 18.23 3.64 -13.91
N VAL A 7 17.71 3.26 -12.75
CA VAL A 7 16.30 2.86 -12.58
C VAL A 7 15.36 4.04 -12.83
N ASP A 8 15.66 5.23 -12.33
CA ASP A 8 14.87 6.44 -12.60
C ASP A 8 14.86 6.77 -14.10
N ALA A 9 16.02 6.76 -14.74
CA ALA A 9 16.11 6.99 -16.18
C ALA A 9 15.37 5.91 -16.99
N LEU A 10 15.29 4.66 -16.50
CA LEU A 10 14.50 3.60 -17.11
C LEU A 10 13.00 3.89 -16.98
N ALA A 11 12.53 4.23 -15.78
CA ALA A 11 11.12 4.56 -15.52
C ALA A 11 10.67 5.77 -16.37
N ASP A 12 11.48 6.82 -16.43
CA ASP A 12 11.23 8.02 -17.25
C ASP A 12 11.06 7.66 -18.75
N ARG A 13 11.97 6.85 -19.28
CA ARG A 13 11.86 6.37 -20.67
C ARG A 13 10.65 5.47 -20.91
N ALA A 14 10.32 4.60 -19.94
CA ALA A 14 9.21 3.66 -20.09
C ALA A 14 7.84 4.37 -20.08
N HIS A 15 7.70 5.42 -19.27
CA HIS A 15 6.49 6.24 -19.20
C HIS A 15 6.54 7.48 -20.11
N ALA A 16 7.49 7.55 -21.05
CA ALA A 16 7.64 8.68 -21.95
C ALA A 16 6.35 8.91 -22.78
N GLY A 17 5.83 10.13 -22.73
CA GLY A 17 4.58 10.51 -23.40
C GLY A 17 3.30 10.15 -22.63
N GLN A 18 3.40 9.50 -21.47
CA GLN A 18 2.27 9.25 -20.59
C GLN A 18 2.03 10.46 -19.68
N THR A 19 0.77 10.82 -19.52
CA THR A 19 0.32 11.85 -18.57
C THR A 19 -0.71 11.28 -17.63
N ASP A 20 -0.74 11.79 -16.40
CA ASP A 20 -1.80 11.46 -15.47
C ASP A 20 -3.13 12.14 -15.84
N LYS A 21 -4.12 11.99 -14.95
CA LYS A 21 -5.49 12.48 -15.14
C LYS A 21 -5.61 14.01 -15.20
N THR A 22 -4.57 14.74 -14.81
CA THR A 22 -4.53 16.20 -14.84
C THR A 22 -3.60 16.74 -15.94
N GLY A 23 -3.00 15.85 -16.74
CA GLY A 23 -2.09 16.20 -17.84
C GLY A 23 -0.62 16.34 -17.42
N VAL A 24 -0.28 15.97 -16.18
CA VAL A 24 1.09 16.03 -15.66
C VAL A 24 1.87 14.79 -16.11
N PRO A 25 3.15 14.89 -16.49
CA PRO A 25 3.96 13.73 -16.86
C PRO A 25 3.92 12.65 -15.78
N TYR A 26 3.61 11.41 -16.18
CA TYR A 26 3.40 10.32 -15.24
C TYR A 26 4.66 10.00 -14.41
N VAL A 27 5.85 10.29 -14.95
CA VAL A 27 7.14 10.16 -14.23
C VAL A 27 7.19 10.94 -12.91
N GLU A 28 6.45 12.05 -12.78
CA GLU A 28 6.39 12.80 -11.53
C GLU A 28 5.75 11.99 -10.39
N HIS A 29 4.75 11.17 -10.72
CA HIS A 29 4.12 10.30 -9.74
C HIS A 29 5.07 9.22 -9.23
N VAL A 30 5.73 8.47 -10.10
CA VAL A 30 6.63 7.38 -9.67
C VAL A 30 7.83 7.92 -8.89
N ARG A 31 8.32 9.13 -9.24
CA ARG A 31 9.37 9.83 -8.47
C ARG A 31 8.88 10.24 -7.09
N ALA A 32 7.65 10.73 -6.96
CA ALA A 32 7.08 11.07 -5.65
C ALA A 32 6.89 9.83 -4.77
N VAL A 33 6.43 8.70 -5.35
CA VAL A 33 6.34 7.41 -4.64
C VAL A 33 7.72 6.94 -4.17
N ALA A 34 8.71 7.00 -5.06
CA ALA A 34 10.09 6.64 -4.74
C ALA A 34 10.70 7.53 -3.66
N ALA A 35 10.42 8.84 -3.67
CA ALA A 35 10.89 9.78 -2.66
C ALA A 35 10.37 9.41 -1.26
N GLY A 36 9.11 8.98 -1.14
CA GLY A 36 8.55 8.51 0.12
C GLY A 36 9.19 7.24 0.67
N LEU A 37 9.71 6.42 -0.23
CA LEU A 37 10.32 5.13 0.08
C LEU A 37 11.84 5.19 0.28
N ALA A 38 12.49 6.24 -0.23
CA ALA A 38 13.94 6.43 -0.13
C ALA A 38 14.49 6.39 1.31
N PRO A 39 13.83 6.96 2.35
CA PRO A 39 14.30 6.84 3.73
C PRO A 39 14.31 5.41 4.26
N LEU A 40 13.56 4.50 3.64
CA LEU A 40 13.41 3.11 4.06
C LEU A 40 14.35 2.16 3.30
N GLY A 41 15.08 2.65 2.29
CA GLY A 41 16.14 1.92 1.62
C GLY A 41 16.10 1.99 0.08
N PRO A 42 17.24 1.70 -0.59
CA PRO A 42 17.37 1.87 -2.04
C PRO A 42 16.47 0.93 -2.84
N HIS A 43 16.25 -0.31 -2.38
CA HIS A 43 15.36 -1.25 -3.07
C HIS A 43 13.90 -0.78 -3.05
N LEU A 44 13.44 -0.20 -1.94
CA LEU A 44 12.09 0.36 -1.84
C LEU A 44 11.94 1.59 -2.75
N ALA A 45 12.95 2.46 -2.82
CA ALA A 45 12.95 3.57 -3.77
C ALA A 45 12.89 3.09 -5.23
N MET A 46 13.69 2.08 -5.60
CA MET A 46 13.65 1.46 -6.93
C MET A 46 12.27 0.85 -7.22
N ALA A 47 11.67 0.15 -6.24
CA ALA A 47 10.33 -0.41 -6.40
C ALA A 47 9.29 0.68 -6.60
N GLY A 48 9.39 1.81 -5.89
CA GLY A 48 8.53 2.98 -6.09
C GLY A 48 8.62 3.57 -7.50
N LEU A 49 9.84 3.67 -8.07
CA LEU A 49 10.04 4.12 -9.45
C LEU A 49 9.41 3.19 -10.48
N LEU A 50 9.31 1.89 -10.17
CA LEU A 50 8.90 0.84 -11.11
C LEU A 50 7.50 0.28 -10.82
N HIS A 51 6.78 0.77 -9.81
CA HIS A 51 5.61 0.07 -9.27
C HIS A 51 4.49 -0.17 -10.29
N ASP A 52 4.32 0.75 -11.24
CA ASP A 52 3.30 0.68 -12.30
C ASP A 52 3.91 0.34 -13.68
N ILE A 53 5.22 0.09 -13.78
CA ILE A 53 5.89 -0.10 -15.07
C ILE A 53 5.35 -1.32 -15.83
N VAL A 54 4.99 -2.39 -15.12
CA VAL A 54 4.44 -3.62 -15.73
C VAL A 54 2.95 -3.46 -16.06
N GLU A 55 2.24 -2.56 -15.38
CA GLU A 55 0.82 -2.29 -15.62
C GLU A 55 0.62 -1.36 -16.82
N ASP A 56 1.44 -0.31 -16.92
CA ASP A 56 1.21 0.80 -17.85
C ASP A 56 2.15 0.81 -19.07
N THR A 57 3.05 -0.17 -19.21
CA THR A 57 4.01 -0.25 -20.32
C THR A 57 4.16 -1.67 -20.89
N ASP A 58 5.04 -1.84 -21.87
CA ASP A 58 5.40 -3.14 -22.47
C ASP A 58 6.46 -3.92 -21.66
N TRP A 59 6.87 -3.40 -20.50
CA TRP A 59 7.83 -4.08 -19.63
C TRP A 59 7.22 -5.26 -18.91
N THR A 60 8.05 -6.28 -18.69
CA THR A 60 7.69 -7.48 -17.93
C THR A 60 8.68 -7.70 -16.80
N ALA A 61 8.28 -8.45 -15.78
CA ALA A 61 9.16 -8.83 -14.68
C ALA A 61 10.44 -9.54 -15.17
N ALA A 62 10.31 -10.41 -16.19
CA ALA A 62 11.46 -11.06 -16.82
C ALA A 62 12.41 -10.05 -17.49
N ARG A 63 11.87 -9.04 -18.18
CA ARG A 63 12.65 -7.97 -18.80
C ARG A 63 13.35 -7.09 -17.76
N LEU A 64 12.70 -6.81 -16.62
CA LEU A 64 13.32 -6.08 -15.50
C LEU A 64 14.51 -6.85 -14.92
N ARG A 65 14.35 -8.16 -14.65
CA ARG A 65 15.46 -9.01 -14.17
C ARG A 65 16.61 -9.04 -15.19
N ALA A 66 16.29 -9.21 -16.48
CA ALA A 66 17.29 -9.20 -17.55
C ALA A 66 18.02 -7.84 -17.69
N ALA A 67 17.37 -6.73 -17.36
CA ALA A 67 17.99 -5.40 -17.31
C ALA A 67 18.90 -5.21 -16.08
N GLY A 68 18.98 -6.17 -15.17
CA GLY A 68 19.85 -6.12 -14.00
C GLY A 68 19.23 -5.41 -12.79
N ILE A 69 17.89 -5.30 -12.76
CA ILE A 69 17.12 -4.89 -11.58
C ILE A 69 17.24 -5.99 -10.52
N PRO A 70 17.49 -5.67 -9.23
CA PRO A 70 17.56 -6.67 -8.18
C PRO A 70 16.28 -7.50 -8.06
N ASP A 71 16.39 -8.82 -7.85
CA ASP A 71 15.22 -9.70 -7.74
C ASP A 71 14.21 -9.22 -6.70
N ARG A 72 14.68 -8.76 -5.54
CA ARG A 72 13.82 -8.19 -4.49
C ARG A 72 12.97 -7.03 -5.01
N VAL A 73 13.52 -6.16 -5.85
CA VAL A 73 12.79 -5.03 -6.43
C VAL A 73 11.72 -5.54 -7.39
N VAL A 74 12.05 -6.52 -8.23
CA VAL A 74 11.10 -7.10 -9.19
C VAL A 74 9.96 -7.82 -8.46
N ASP A 75 10.27 -8.57 -7.39
CA ASP A 75 9.26 -9.26 -6.58
C ASP A 75 8.26 -8.27 -5.96
N LEU A 76 8.74 -7.11 -5.49
CA LEU A 76 7.89 -6.04 -4.96
C LEU A 76 7.00 -5.44 -6.05
N VAL A 77 7.55 -5.17 -7.24
CA VAL A 77 6.78 -4.67 -8.39
C VAL A 77 5.69 -5.67 -8.77
N GLU A 78 6.00 -6.95 -8.89
CA GLU A 78 5.02 -8.00 -9.18
C GLU A 78 3.92 -8.09 -8.11
N ALA A 79 4.28 -7.94 -6.83
CA ALA A 79 3.31 -7.97 -5.74
C ALA A 79 2.29 -6.82 -5.84
N VAL A 80 2.70 -5.62 -6.24
CA VAL A 80 1.82 -4.44 -6.31
C VAL A 80 1.14 -4.24 -7.67
N THR A 81 1.66 -4.84 -8.74
CA THR A 81 1.13 -4.76 -10.11
C THR A 81 -0.32 -5.24 -10.17
N ASN A 82 -1.23 -4.44 -10.71
CA ASN A 82 -2.62 -4.86 -10.85
C ASN A 82 -2.81 -5.74 -12.11
N THR A 83 -3.05 -7.04 -11.93
CA THR A 83 -3.36 -7.92 -13.06
C THR A 83 -4.87 -7.91 -13.35
N PRO A 84 -5.32 -7.55 -14.57
CA PRO A 84 -6.74 -7.57 -14.93
C PRO A 84 -7.41 -8.91 -14.63
N GLY A 85 -8.60 -8.88 -14.04
CA GLY A 85 -9.36 -10.08 -13.68
C GLY A 85 -8.97 -10.72 -12.33
N THR A 86 -7.97 -10.18 -11.63
CA THR A 86 -7.64 -10.65 -10.28
C THR A 86 -8.68 -10.18 -9.27
N ASP A 87 -9.12 -11.09 -8.41
CA ASP A 87 -10.02 -10.77 -7.30
C ASP A 87 -9.38 -9.76 -6.34
N TYR A 88 -10.17 -8.82 -5.83
CA TYR A 88 -9.67 -7.76 -4.95
C TYR A 88 -9.08 -8.31 -3.65
N GLN A 89 -9.70 -9.34 -3.05
CA GLN A 89 -9.18 -9.94 -1.82
C GLN A 89 -7.85 -10.64 -2.07
N GLU A 90 -7.70 -11.28 -3.23
CA GLU A 90 -6.42 -11.89 -3.62
C GLU A 90 -5.32 -10.84 -3.82
N LYS A 91 -5.65 -9.73 -4.50
CA LYS A 91 -4.72 -8.61 -4.65
C LYS A 91 -4.27 -8.06 -3.30
N ILE A 92 -5.21 -7.81 -2.39
CA ILE A 92 -4.90 -7.31 -1.05
C ILE A 92 -4.03 -8.30 -0.28
N ARG A 93 -4.39 -9.60 -0.25
CA ARG A 93 -3.58 -10.63 0.42
C ARG A 93 -2.16 -10.69 -0.11
N ARG A 94 -1.97 -10.59 -1.44
CA ARG A 94 -0.65 -10.60 -2.06
C ARG A 94 0.20 -9.41 -1.60
N ILE A 95 -0.40 -8.21 -1.55
CA ILE A 95 0.29 -7.00 -1.10
C ILE A 95 0.61 -7.07 0.39
N THR A 96 -0.36 -7.43 1.23
CA THR A 96 -0.20 -7.43 2.70
C THR A 96 0.64 -8.57 3.25
N ARG A 97 0.93 -9.61 2.45
CA ARG A 97 1.86 -10.68 2.81
C ARG A 97 3.31 -10.23 2.89
N ASP A 98 3.67 -9.16 2.16
CA ASP A 98 5.01 -8.58 2.18
C ASP A 98 4.95 -7.15 2.75
N PRO A 99 5.55 -6.90 3.93
CA PRO A 99 5.56 -5.57 4.55
C PRO A 99 6.14 -4.47 3.64
N GLU A 100 7.12 -4.80 2.79
CA GLU A 100 7.72 -3.83 1.87
C GLU A 100 6.81 -3.54 0.68
N ALA A 101 6.10 -4.54 0.14
CA ALA A 101 5.11 -4.32 -0.92
C ALA A 101 3.93 -3.49 -0.39
N THR A 102 3.56 -3.71 0.87
CA THR A 102 2.56 -2.90 1.57
C THR A 102 3.00 -1.43 1.62
N LEU A 103 4.26 -1.15 1.98
CA LEU A 103 4.79 0.21 2.00
C LEU A 103 4.81 0.86 0.61
N VAL A 104 5.16 0.11 -0.45
CA VAL A 104 5.07 0.61 -1.83
C VAL A 104 3.63 1.02 -2.15
N LYS A 105 2.63 0.19 -1.79
CA LYS A 105 1.22 0.52 -2.05
C LYS A 105 0.69 1.66 -1.18
N ILE A 106 1.23 1.82 0.03
CA ILE A 106 0.92 2.96 0.90
C ILE A 106 1.46 4.26 0.28
N ALA A 107 2.69 4.26 -0.22
CA ALA A 107 3.28 5.43 -0.88
C ALA A 107 2.49 5.84 -2.13
N ASP A 108 2.12 4.86 -2.97
CA ASP A 108 1.24 5.08 -4.13
C ASP A 108 -0.12 5.67 -3.70
N ASN A 109 -0.82 5.03 -2.76
CA ASN A 109 -2.11 5.52 -2.26
C ASN A 109 -2.01 6.94 -1.67
N ALA A 110 -0.96 7.22 -0.90
CA ALA A 110 -0.71 8.51 -0.29
C ALA A 110 -0.54 9.59 -1.36
N HIS A 111 0.26 9.32 -2.41
CA HIS A 111 0.43 10.26 -3.51
C HIS A 111 -0.88 10.47 -4.25
N ASN A 112 -1.60 9.40 -4.58
CA ASN A 112 -2.88 9.45 -5.26
C ASN A 112 -4.00 10.13 -4.45
N SER A 113 -3.84 10.23 -3.13
CA SER A 113 -4.78 10.89 -2.22
C SER A 113 -4.51 12.39 -2.04
N ARG A 114 -3.49 12.96 -2.69
CA ARG A 114 -3.23 14.40 -2.60
C ARG A 114 -4.36 15.21 -3.23
N ALA A 115 -4.75 16.32 -2.58
CA ALA A 115 -5.87 17.14 -3.00
C ALA A 115 -5.66 17.73 -4.42
N ASP A 116 -4.45 18.19 -4.71
CA ASP A 116 -4.05 18.76 -6.00
C ASP A 116 -4.27 17.79 -7.18
N ARG A 117 -4.01 16.49 -7.02
CA ARG A 117 -4.21 15.46 -8.05
C ARG A 117 -5.67 15.19 -8.41
N SER A 118 -6.59 15.63 -7.55
CA SER A 118 -8.03 15.46 -7.79
C SER A 118 -8.75 16.77 -8.04
N ALA A 119 -8.11 17.92 -7.82
CA ALA A 119 -8.74 19.25 -7.81
C ALA A 119 -9.49 19.59 -9.11
N SER A 120 -8.98 19.17 -10.26
CA SER A 120 -9.60 19.40 -11.58
C SER A 120 -10.69 18.38 -11.94
N LEU A 121 -10.87 17.31 -11.17
CA LEU A 121 -11.87 16.29 -11.45
C LEU A 121 -13.28 16.73 -11.00
N PRO A 122 -14.35 16.24 -11.64
CA PRO A 122 -15.73 16.43 -11.18
C PRO A 122 -15.95 15.96 -9.75
N THR A 123 -16.81 16.63 -8.98
CA THR A 123 -17.04 16.36 -7.56
C THR A 123 -17.36 14.89 -7.26
N ALA A 124 -18.30 14.30 -7.99
CA ALA A 124 -18.66 12.90 -7.82
C ALA A 124 -17.47 11.94 -8.05
N GLN A 125 -16.59 12.28 -9.00
CA GLN A 125 -15.40 11.47 -9.27
C GLN A 125 -14.36 11.63 -8.15
N ARG A 126 -14.14 12.84 -7.63
CA ARG A 126 -13.25 13.09 -6.49
C ARG A 126 -13.70 12.32 -5.26
N GLU A 127 -14.98 12.41 -4.90
CA GLU A 127 -15.54 11.73 -3.73
C GLU A 127 -15.41 10.21 -3.83
N ARG A 128 -15.73 9.64 -4.99
CA ARG A 128 -15.58 8.20 -5.24
C ARG A 128 -14.12 7.75 -5.11
N LEU A 129 -13.17 8.52 -5.64
CA LEU A 129 -11.75 8.20 -5.54
C LEU A 129 -11.25 8.33 -4.10
N ALA A 130 -11.65 9.39 -3.39
CA ALA A 130 -11.30 9.59 -1.98
C ALA A 130 -11.81 8.43 -1.10
N ALA A 131 -13.07 8.00 -1.29
CA ALA A 131 -13.63 6.86 -0.58
C ALA A 131 -12.88 5.55 -0.89
N LYS A 132 -12.56 5.31 -2.17
CA LYS A 132 -11.76 4.15 -2.60
C LYS A 132 -10.39 4.15 -1.94
N TYR A 133 -9.68 5.28 -1.95
CA TYR A 133 -8.34 5.35 -1.38
C TYR A 133 -8.35 5.22 0.14
N ARG A 134 -9.33 5.82 0.84
CA ARG A 134 -9.52 5.64 2.28
C ARG A 134 -9.75 4.18 2.66
N ALA A 135 -10.67 3.49 1.98
CA ALA A 135 -10.92 2.07 2.24
C ALA A 135 -9.67 1.20 2.02
N ALA A 136 -8.84 1.53 1.03
CA ALA A 136 -7.57 0.84 0.83
C ALA A 136 -6.55 1.16 1.95
N ARG A 137 -6.50 2.40 2.46
CA ARG A 137 -5.60 2.79 3.55
C ARG A 137 -5.88 2.01 4.82
N GLU A 138 -7.15 1.86 5.21
CA GLU A 138 -7.52 1.11 6.43
C GLU A 138 -6.90 -0.29 6.44
N VAL A 139 -6.97 -0.99 5.31
CA VAL A 139 -6.43 -2.34 5.18
C VAL A 139 -4.90 -2.35 5.11
N LEU A 140 -4.31 -1.41 4.36
CA LEU A 140 -2.85 -1.33 4.19
C LEU A 140 -2.15 -0.91 5.48
N TRP A 141 -2.71 0.08 6.20
CA TRP A 141 -2.14 0.61 7.42
C TRP A 141 -2.21 -0.39 8.57
N ALA A 142 -3.29 -1.18 8.64
CA ALA A 142 -3.38 -2.29 9.61
C ALA A 142 -2.32 -3.38 9.39
N ALA A 143 -1.73 -3.47 8.19
CA ALA A 143 -0.75 -4.49 7.82
C ALA A 143 0.72 -4.00 7.89
N ALA A 144 0.96 -2.75 8.31
CA ALA A 144 2.30 -2.16 8.34
C ALA A 144 2.59 -1.42 9.64
N ASP A 145 3.87 -1.33 9.98
CA ASP A 145 4.34 -0.59 11.16
C ASP A 145 4.03 0.92 11.04
N PRO A 146 3.24 1.52 11.97
CA PRO A 146 2.87 2.93 11.94
C PRO A 146 4.05 3.89 11.79
N GLU A 147 5.23 3.59 12.36
CA GLU A 147 6.40 4.47 12.24
C GLU A 147 6.93 4.52 10.80
N ARG A 148 6.93 3.37 10.11
CA ARG A 148 7.31 3.26 8.70
C ARG A 148 6.29 3.92 7.80
N ILE A 149 4.99 3.80 8.11
CA ILE A 149 3.92 4.52 7.40
C ILE A 149 4.14 6.03 7.55
N ALA A 150 4.32 6.53 8.77
CA ALA A 150 4.56 7.95 9.04
C ALA A 150 5.77 8.48 8.28
N THR A 151 6.84 7.68 8.16
CA THR A 151 8.03 8.02 7.36
C THR A 151 7.69 8.27 5.90
N VAL A 152 6.87 7.42 5.28
CA VAL A 152 6.39 7.61 3.90
C VAL A 152 5.51 8.86 3.79
N LEU A 153 4.53 9.00 4.69
CA LEU A 153 3.54 10.08 4.63
C LEU A 153 4.17 11.46 4.78
N ARG A 154 5.17 11.63 5.65
CA ARG A 154 5.90 12.91 5.82
C ARG A 154 6.50 13.45 4.53
N VAL A 155 6.81 12.58 3.57
CA VAL A 155 7.39 12.98 2.28
C VAL A 155 6.30 13.12 1.22
N VAL A 156 5.40 12.14 1.12
CA VAL A 156 4.47 12.04 -0.01
C VAL A 156 3.19 12.85 0.19
N ASN A 157 2.62 12.76 1.40
CA ASN A 157 1.34 13.39 1.73
C ASN A 157 1.20 13.59 3.25
N PRO A 158 1.77 14.67 3.80
CA PRO A 158 1.73 14.96 5.24
C PRO A 158 0.33 15.16 5.81
N ASP A 159 -0.66 15.51 4.96
CA ASP A 159 -2.04 15.73 5.39
C ASP A 159 -2.70 14.47 5.97
N LEU A 160 -2.16 13.29 5.62
CA LEU A 160 -2.63 11.99 6.13
C LEU A 160 -2.05 11.62 7.50
N LEU A 161 -1.11 12.40 8.05
CA LEU A 161 -0.49 12.09 9.35
C LEU A 161 -1.49 12.18 10.51
N ALA A 162 -2.44 13.12 10.44
CA ALA A 162 -3.50 13.23 11.44
C ALA A 162 -4.42 12.00 11.40
N GLU A 163 -4.82 11.55 10.21
CA GLU A 163 -5.63 10.34 10.02
C GLU A 163 -4.91 9.09 10.55
N LEU A 164 -3.58 8.98 10.36
CA LEU A 164 -2.78 7.89 10.89
C LEU A 164 -2.72 7.90 12.43
N ALA A 165 -2.55 9.08 13.03
CA ALA A 165 -2.49 9.23 14.48
C ALA A 165 -3.81 8.82 15.15
N GLU A 166 -4.95 9.23 14.58
CA GLU A 166 -6.27 8.85 15.07
C GLU A 166 -6.44 7.32 15.10
N LEU A 167 -6.01 6.62 14.04
CA LEU A 167 -6.09 5.15 13.96
C LEU A 167 -5.16 4.44 14.95
N ALA A 168 -3.97 5.00 15.23
CA ALA A 168 -3.04 4.43 16.20
C ALA A 168 -3.51 4.60 17.66
N GLU A 169 -4.36 5.59 17.93
CA GLU A 169 -4.96 5.85 19.24
C GLU A 169 -6.31 5.11 19.45
N LEU A 170 -6.86 4.44 18.43
CA LEU A 170 -8.08 3.66 18.60
C LEU A 170 -7.82 2.43 19.49
N PRO A 171 -8.63 2.20 20.53
CA PRO A 171 -8.54 0.97 21.31
C PRO A 171 -8.84 -0.23 20.38
N GLU A 172 -8.05 -1.31 20.51
CA GLU A 172 -8.33 -2.57 19.82
C GLU A 172 -9.81 -2.93 20.04
N VAL A 173 -10.58 -3.08 18.96
CA VAL A 173 -11.93 -3.61 19.05
C VAL A 173 -11.80 -5.04 19.58
N PRO A 174 -12.28 -5.36 20.80
CA PRO A 174 -12.19 -6.72 21.29
C PRO A 174 -12.94 -7.63 20.31
N ALA A 175 -12.30 -8.73 19.92
CA ALA A 175 -12.87 -9.71 19.02
C ALA A 175 -14.31 -10.05 19.47
N PRO A 176 -15.29 -10.15 18.55
CA PRO A 176 -16.67 -10.41 18.93
C PRO A 176 -16.80 -11.79 19.60
N GLY A 177 -16.84 -11.76 20.94
CA GLY A 177 -17.49 -12.73 21.80
C GLY A 177 -16.75 -14.04 22.09
N ASP A 178 -15.90 -14.03 23.13
CA ASP A 178 -15.82 -15.20 24.04
C ASP A 178 -16.87 -15.03 25.15
N ALA A 179 -18.13 -15.13 24.75
CA ALA A 179 -19.27 -15.13 25.66
C ALA A 179 -19.84 -16.54 25.80
N ARG A 180 -19.03 -17.50 26.27
CA ARG A 180 -19.47 -18.82 26.78
C ARG A 180 -18.44 -19.24 27.85
N HIS A 181 -18.71 -19.45 29.13
CA HIS A 181 -19.84 -20.10 29.77
C HIS A 181 -19.74 -19.71 31.27
N ARG A 182 -20.71 -18.95 31.82
CA ARG A 182 -20.89 -18.94 33.27
C ARG A 182 -21.48 -20.29 33.63
N ASN A 183 -20.78 -21.09 34.43
CA ASN A 183 -21.25 -22.37 34.94
C ASN A 183 -21.98 -22.15 36.28
N PRO A 184 -23.32 -22.30 36.37
CA PRO A 184 -24.04 -22.21 37.63
C PRO A 184 -24.54 -23.60 38.01
N SER A 185 -23.72 -24.44 38.62
CA SER A 185 -24.18 -25.72 39.19
C SER A 185 -23.17 -26.28 40.19
N ARG A 186 -23.33 -25.91 41.46
CA ARG A 186 -22.95 -26.75 42.61
C ARG A 186 -23.96 -26.51 43.74
N GLU A 187 -25.08 -27.21 43.68
CA GLU A 187 -25.78 -27.67 44.89
C GLU A 187 -25.20 -29.05 45.27
N PRO A 188 -24.96 -29.33 46.56
CA PRO A 188 -24.57 -30.66 47.01
C PRO A 188 -25.81 -31.48 47.35
N ASP A 189 -26.15 -32.44 46.51
CA ASP A 189 -27.16 -33.45 46.84
C ASP A 189 -26.59 -34.43 47.88
N ARG A 190 -27.41 -34.66 48.90
CA ARG A 190 -27.18 -35.57 50.02
C ARG A 190 -27.70 -36.95 49.63
N SER A 191 -27.08 -37.98 50.21
CA SER A 191 -27.68 -39.24 50.74
C SER A 191 -26.84 -40.49 50.36
N PRO A 192 -27.09 -41.70 50.92
CA PRO A 192 -26.31 -42.24 52.03
C PRO A 192 -25.78 -43.67 51.75
N ARG A 193 -24.78 -44.17 52.48
CA ARG A 193 -24.46 -45.61 52.56
C ARG A 193 -23.98 -45.94 53.97
N THR A 194 -24.86 -46.58 54.75
CA THR A 194 -24.77 -47.98 55.25
C THR A 194 -23.74 -48.16 56.35
#